data_AF-A0A2S9VG85-F1
#
_entry.id   AF-A0A2S9VG85-F1
#
_cell.length_a   1.000
_cell.length_b   1.000
_cell.length_c   1.000
_cell.angle_alpha   90.00
_cell.angle_beta   90.00
_cell.angle_gamma   90.00
#
_symmetry.space_group_name_H-M   'P 1'
#
loop_
_entity.id
_entity.type
_entity.pdbx_description
1 polymer ?
#
loop_
_entity_poly.entity_id
_entity_poly.type
_entity_poly.pdbx_seq_one_letter_code
_entity_poly.pdbx_strand_id
1 'polypeptide(L)'
;MFENKHSITLLFNANKIYDRRIIAGVGDYLQTSKVDWDLYLEEDFMARLDHLDEWSGDGIIADYDNPEIQAALHKANVPVVGIGGSYENPADYPDVPYVATDNYALIQAAFEHLRQKGIQRFAFYGAPVNEHHRWAQERENAVLEITRSQGYECHVYRGHPVRPETWQYTTKRLADWLRSLPTPVGIIAVTDSRARHLLQVCDHIGMLIPDKMSVIGIDDDELARYLSRVSLSSVRQGCFEMGVQAAKTLHRILKGHNKPRKPVLIPPECVAERQSTDFKAISDPHVMQAMHYIRQNACRGIKVDQVLDYVGVSRSNLEHRFKEERGHSIHNEIHNEKLSRACKMLENSDEATSQIAKICGYPSLQYMYAVFKKHFDQTPKEYRDARRDKEEQDLSLKAS
;
A
#
# COMPACT_ATOMS: atom_id res chain seq x y z
N MET A 1 -6.38 -30.75 29.59
CA MET A 1 -6.65 -29.70 30.60
C MET A 1 -5.78 -28.53 30.22
N PHE A 2 -6.39 -27.41 29.85
CA PHE A 2 -5.63 -26.19 29.55
C PHE A 2 -5.04 -25.65 30.86
N GLU A 3 -3.79 -25.20 30.81
CA GLU A 3 -2.92 -25.05 31.99
C GLU A 3 -3.10 -23.74 32.77
N ASN A 4 -3.91 -22.80 32.28
CA ASN A 4 -4.56 -21.68 32.99
C ASN A 4 -5.24 -20.81 31.92
N LYS A 5 -6.48 -20.39 32.17
CA LYS A 5 -7.22 -19.50 31.26
C LYS A 5 -6.76 -18.07 31.49
N HIS A 6 -6.37 -17.36 30.43
CA HIS A 6 -5.92 -15.96 30.52
C HIS A 6 -6.85 -15.00 29.79
N SER A 7 -7.21 -13.89 30.41
CA SER A 7 -8.02 -12.82 29.81
C SER A 7 -7.10 -11.76 29.20
N ILE A 8 -7.07 -11.65 27.86
CA ILE A 8 -6.17 -10.75 27.14
C ILE A 8 -6.97 -9.66 26.44
N THR A 9 -6.54 -8.40 26.60
CA THR A 9 -7.14 -7.26 25.90
C THR A 9 -6.32 -6.82 24.71
N LEU A 10 -7.01 -6.53 23.62
CA LEU A 10 -6.46 -5.92 22.42
C LEU A 10 -6.93 -4.47 22.31
N LEU A 11 -5.98 -3.53 22.29
CA LEU A 11 -6.24 -2.11 22.06
C LEU A 11 -5.75 -1.71 20.66
N PHE A 12 -6.49 -2.12 19.62
CA PHE A 12 -6.30 -1.69 18.22
C PHE A 12 -7.57 -1.12 17.55
N ASN A 13 -7.45 -0.07 16.72
CA ASN A 13 -8.60 0.57 16.06
C ASN A 13 -9.03 -0.23 14.82
N ALA A 14 -10.12 -0.99 14.95
CA ALA A 14 -10.65 -1.84 13.87
C ALA A 14 -11.04 -1.09 12.58
N ASN A 15 -11.11 0.25 12.57
CA ASN A 15 -11.33 1.02 11.34
C ASN A 15 -10.08 1.12 10.46
N LYS A 16 -8.87 0.85 10.98
CA LYS A 16 -7.63 0.88 10.20
C LYS A 16 -7.29 -0.53 9.67
N ILE A 17 -6.88 -0.62 8.40
CA ILE A 17 -6.45 -1.90 7.81
C ILE A 17 -5.22 -2.48 8.51
N TYR A 18 -4.28 -1.61 8.89
CA TYR A 18 -3.08 -1.94 9.66
C TYR A 18 -3.44 -2.71 10.95
N ASP A 19 -4.32 -2.14 11.76
CA ASP A 19 -4.80 -2.70 13.02
C ASP A 19 -5.58 -4.02 12.82
N ARG A 20 -6.46 -4.08 11.81
CA ARG A 20 -7.21 -5.31 11.50
C ARG A 20 -6.29 -6.48 11.15
N ARG A 21 -5.23 -6.25 10.38
CA ARG A 21 -4.26 -7.31 10.02
C ARG A 21 -3.44 -7.77 11.23
N ILE A 22 -3.12 -6.88 12.17
CA ILE A 22 -2.49 -7.23 13.44
C ILE A 22 -3.42 -8.12 14.28
N ILE A 23 -4.68 -7.72 14.45
CA ILE A 23 -5.69 -8.52 15.19
C ILE A 23 -5.82 -9.91 14.57
N ALA A 24 -5.86 -10.01 13.23
CA ALA A 24 -5.90 -11.29 12.52
C ALA A 24 -4.68 -12.18 12.84
N GLY A 25 -3.48 -11.59 12.92
CA GLY A 25 -2.27 -12.32 13.32
C GLY A 25 -2.29 -12.82 14.77
N VAL A 26 -2.84 -12.03 15.70
CA VAL A 26 -3.07 -12.49 17.08
C VAL A 26 -4.06 -13.67 17.10
N GLY A 27 -5.14 -13.57 16.31
CA GLY A 27 -6.12 -14.63 16.14
C GLY A 27 -5.54 -15.92 15.56
N ASP A 28 -4.65 -15.81 14.57
CA ASP A 28 -3.96 -16.97 13.98
C ASP A 28 -3.07 -17.69 15.01
N TYR A 29 -2.33 -16.93 15.82
CA TYR A 29 -1.52 -17.50 16.89
C TYR A 29 -2.35 -18.32 17.88
N LEU A 30 -3.57 -17.87 18.21
CA LEU A 30 -4.49 -18.61 19.09
C LEU A 30 -4.91 -19.95 18.51
N GLN A 31 -5.27 -19.95 17.23
CA GLN A 31 -5.71 -21.15 16.52
C GLN A 31 -4.58 -22.18 16.39
N THR A 32 -3.36 -21.72 16.12
CA THR A 32 -2.20 -22.60 15.90
C THR A 32 -1.55 -23.10 17.20
N SER A 33 -1.48 -22.26 18.23
CA SER A 33 -0.77 -22.59 19.48
C SER A 33 -1.61 -23.31 20.55
N LYS A 34 -2.94 -23.42 20.34
CA LYS A 34 -3.89 -24.03 21.30
C LYS A 34 -3.81 -23.45 22.72
N VAL A 35 -3.49 -22.17 22.85
CA VAL A 35 -3.55 -21.48 24.14
C VAL A 35 -4.99 -21.17 24.51
N ASP A 36 -5.30 -21.22 25.81
CA ASP A 36 -6.64 -20.96 26.33
C ASP A 36 -6.73 -19.48 26.78
N TRP A 37 -6.91 -18.59 25.81
CA TRP A 37 -7.09 -17.16 26.06
C TRP A 37 -8.52 -16.73 25.75
N ASP A 38 -9.11 -15.96 26.67
CA ASP A 38 -10.29 -15.15 26.39
C ASP A 38 -9.83 -13.80 25.83
N LEU A 39 -10.01 -13.60 24.53
CA LEU A 39 -9.74 -12.31 23.90
C LEU A 39 -10.90 -11.34 24.12
N TYR A 40 -10.56 -10.14 24.55
CA TYR A 40 -11.46 -9.01 24.58
C TYR A 40 -10.97 -7.93 23.61
N LEU A 41 -11.76 -7.69 22.56
CA LEU A 41 -11.58 -6.60 21.61
C LEU A 41 -12.69 -5.59 21.85
N GLU A 42 -12.34 -4.37 22.20
CA GLU A 42 -13.33 -3.33 22.47
C GLU A 42 -13.57 -2.46 21.22
N GLU A 43 -14.84 -2.23 20.91
CA GLU A 43 -15.24 -1.45 19.73
C GLU A 43 -15.21 0.07 19.98
N ASP A 44 -15.33 0.52 21.24
CA ASP A 44 -15.33 1.94 21.63
C ASP A 44 -14.08 2.32 22.44
N PHE A 45 -13.10 2.90 21.75
CA PHE A 45 -11.77 3.19 22.28
C PHE A 45 -11.73 4.24 23.39
N MET A 46 -12.56 5.27 23.28
CA MET A 46 -12.47 6.44 24.15
C MET A 46 -13.02 6.14 25.54
N ALA A 47 -14.05 5.29 25.64
CA ALA A 47 -14.69 4.94 26.90
C ALA A 47 -13.80 4.12 27.85
N ARG A 48 -12.77 3.42 27.34
CA ARG A 48 -11.96 2.51 28.16
C ARG A 48 -10.69 3.11 28.73
N LEU A 49 -10.11 4.12 28.08
CA LEU A 49 -8.88 4.76 28.59
C LEU A 49 -9.08 5.30 30.02
N ASP A 50 -10.29 5.75 30.33
CA ASP A 50 -10.68 6.27 31.65
C ASP A 50 -10.91 5.19 32.72
N HIS A 51 -11.11 3.91 32.34
CA HIS A 51 -11.46 2.79 33.25
C HIS A 51 -10.51 1.58 33.14
N LEU A 52 -9.32 1.74 32.55
CA LEU A 52 -8.33 0.66 32.43
C LEU A 52 -7.91 0.08 33.80
N ASP A 53 -7.92 0.90 34.85
CA ASP A 53 -7.61 0.50 36.23
C ASP A 53 -8.67 -0.43 36.84
N GLU A 54 -9.90 -0.44 36.31
CA GLU A 54 -11.01 -1.29 36.76
C GLU A 54 -11.04 -2.65 36.05
N TRP A 55 -10.25 -2.82 34.99
CA TRP A 55 -10.25 -4.03 34.17
C TRP A 55 -9.31 -5.11 34.75
N SER A 56 -9.85 -6.31 34.98
CA SER A 56 -9.16 -7.47 35.58
C SER A 56 -8.66 -8.47 34.53
N GLY A 57 -7.77 -8.01 33.66
CA GLY A 57 -7.10 -8.88 32.68
C GLY A 57 -5.80 -9.50 33.18
N ASP A 58 -5.28 -10.45 32.39
CA ASP A 58 -3.96 -11.06 32.59
C ASP A 58 -2.87 -10.45 31.70
N GLY A 59 -3.24 -9.77 30.60
CA GLY A 59 -2.28 -9.16 29.68
C GLY A 59 -2.91 -8.26 28.62
N ILE A 60 -2.08 -7.41 28.02
CA ILE A 60 -2.50 -6.39 27.05
C ILE A 60 -1.58 -6.42 25.82
N ILE A 61 -2.18 -6.36 24.63
CA ILE A 61 -1.49 -6.04 23.38
C ILE A 61 -2.12 -4.76 22.81
N ALA A 62 -1.31 -3.75 22.50
CA ALA A 62 -1.84 -2.43 22.19
C ALA A 62 -1.06 -1.68 21.10
N ASP A 63 -1.76 -0.80 20.38
CA ASP A 63 -1.17 0.19 19.47
C ASP A 63 -0.42 1.25 20.26
N TYR A 64 0.90 1.17 20.28
CA TYR A 64 1.78 2.11 20.94
C TYR A 64 2.20 3.26 20.01
N ASP A 65 1.76 3.33 18.75
CA ASP A 65 1.89 4.57 17.98
C ASP A 65 0.92 5.67 18.47
N ASN A 66 -0.07 5.31 19.30
CA ASN A 66 -0.99 6.24 19.94
C ASN A 66 -0.47 6.70 21.34
N PRO A 67 -0.11 8.00 21.51
CA PRO A 67 0.37 8.52 22.78
C PRO A 67 -0.64 8.39 23.94
N GLU A 68 -1.95 8.44 23.66
CA GLU A 68 -2.98 8.31 24.69
C GLU A 68 -2.98 6.90 25.30
N ILE A 69 -2.77 5.88 24.46
CA ILE A 69 -2.63 4.48 24.90
C ILE A 69 -1.36 4.30 25.72
N GLN A 70 -0.24 4.88 25.28
CA GLN A 70 1.01 4.83 26.04
C GLN A 70 0.83 5.45 27.44
N ALA A 71 0.17 6.60 27.52
CA ALA A 71 -0.07 7.30 28.77
C ALA A 71 -0.97 6.50 29.72
N ALA A 72 -2.06 5.91 29.19
CA ALA A 72 -2.98 5.11 29.99
C ALA A 72 -2.36 3.79 30.49
N LEU A 73 -1.54 3.14 29.67
CA LEU A 73 -0.90 1.87 30.03
C LEU A 73 0.37 2.01 30.88
N HIS A 74 0.87 3.23 31.10
CA HIS A 74 2.09 3.46 31.89
C HIS A 74 1.99 2.90 33.32
N LYS A 75 0.78 2.82 33.89
CA LYS A 75 0.54 2.30 35.25
C LYS A 75 -0.05 0.89 35.26
N ALA A 76 -0.11 0.22 34.12
CA ALA A 76 -0.68 -1.12 34.04
C ALA A 76 0.10 -2.11 34.91
N ASN A 77 -0.62 -2.85 35.77
CA ASN A 77 -0.03 -3.87 36.65
C ASN A 77 0.12 -5.24 35.96
N VAL A 78 -0.33 -5.36 34.72
CA VAL A 78 -0.31 -6.60 33.92
C VAL A 78 0.73 -6.51 32.81
N PRO A 79 1.27 -7.64 32.32
CA PRO A 79 2.15 -7.64 31.16
C PRO A 79 1.55 -6.95 29.94
N VAL A 80 2.29 -5.98 29.39
CA VAL A 80 1.92 -5.27 28.16
C VAL A 80 2.95 -5.57 27.07
N VAL A 81 2.46 -5.82 25.85
CA VAL A 81 3.27 -5.87 24.63
C VAL A 81 2.80 -4.76 23.69
N GLY A 82 3.70 -3.82 23.39
CA GLY A 82 3.42 -2.73 22.47
C GLY A 82 3.67 -3.12 21.02
N ILE A 83 2.82 -2.61 20.11
CA ILE A 83 3.00 -2.72 18.67
C ILE A 83 2.99 -1.32 18.06
N GLY A 84 3.91 -1.03 17.12
CA GLY A 84 3.91 0.26 16.41
C GLY A 84 5.05 0.39 15.40
N GLY A 85 5.47 1.63 15.13
CA GLY A 85 6.60 1.93 14.24
C GLY A 85 7.97 1.69 14.89
N SER A 86 8.97 1.35 14.08
CA SER A 86 10.37 1.35 14.51
C SER A 86 10.92 2.77 14.59
N TYR A 87 11.83 3.00 15.53
CA TYR A 87 12.59 4.24 15.67
C TYR A 87 14.07 4.01 15.36
N GLU A 88 14.73 4.99 14.75
CA GLU A 88 16.17 5.00 14.51
C GLU A 88 16.95 5.04 15.83
N ASN A 89 16.53 5.90 16.75
CA ASN A 89 17.16 6.06 18.05
C ASN A 89 16.60 5.05 19.06
N PRO A 90 17.43 4.17 19.66
CA PRO A 90 16.96 3.19 20.64
C PRO A 90 16.29 3.79 21.88
N ALA A 91 16.61 5.04 22.24
CA ALA A 91 16.01 5.72 23.39
C ALA A 91 14.55 6.17 23.15
N ASP A 92 14.10 6.16 21.89
CA ASP A 92 12.76 6.60 21.50
C ASP A 92 11.70 5.49 21.59
N TYR A 93 12.13 4.23 21.80
CA TYR A 93 11.25 3.10 22.06
C TYR A 93 10.66 3.16 23.47
N PRO A 94 9.41 2.71 23.66
CA PRO A 94 8.80 2.64 24.98
C PRO A 94 9.44 1.53 25.83
N ASP A 95 9.38 1.68 27.17
CA ASP A 95 9.90 0.69 28.13
C ASP A 95 8.94 -0.50 28.32
N VAL A 96 8.55 -1.12 27.22
CA VAL A 96 7.76 -2.36 27.18
C VAL A 96 8.31 -3.29 26.11
N PRO A 97 8.11 -4.62 26.23
CA PRO A 97 8.31 -5.53 25.10
C PRO A 97 7.58 -5.00 23.86
N TYR A 98 8.32 -4.86 22.76
CA TYR A 98 7.85 -4.11 21.60
C TYR A 98 8.02 -4.89 20.30
N VAL A 99 7.00 -4.89 19.46
CA VAL A 99 7.04 -5.42 18.10
C VAL A 99 6.81 -4.27 17.14
N ALA A 100 7.78 -4.00 16.28
CA ALA A 100 7.76 -2.83 15.43
C ALA A 100 7.69 -3.19 13.95
N THR A 101 6.91 -2.46 13.17
CA THR A 101 7.11 -2.43 11.71
C THR A 101 8.42 -1.69 11.40
N ASP A 102 9.24 -2.25 10.52
CA ASP A 102 10.50 -1.63 10.12
C ASP A 102 10.26 -0.46 9.15
N ASN A 103 10.25 0.77 9.67
CA ASN A 103 10.03 1.99 8.89
C ASN A 103 11.13 2.22 7.84
N TYR A 104 12.38 1.83 8.13
CA TYR A 104 13.48 1.97 7.18
C TYR A 104 13.30 0.99 6.02
N ALA A 105 13.03 -0.28 6.32
CA ALA A 105 12.82 -1.31 5.29
C ALA A 105 11.59 -1.02 4.42
N LEU A 106 10.52 -0.44 4.99
CA LEU A 106 9.35 0.01 4.22
C LEU A 106 9.72 1.04 3.15
N ILE A 107 10.50 2.06 3.54
CA ILE A 107 10.93 3.12 2.63
C ILE A 107 11.96 2.60 1.64
N GLN A 108 12.86 1.73 2.07
CA GLN A 108 13.83 1.08 1.20
C GLN A 108 13.13 0.26 0.10
N ALA A 109 12.10 -0.51 0.45
CA ALA A 109 11.31 -1.27 -0.52
C ALA A 109 10.59 -0.35 -1.53
N ALA A 110 9.97 0.74 -1.05
CA ALA A 110 9.32 1.72 -1.93
C ALA A 110 10.30 2.40 -2.88
N PHE A 111 11.45 2.84 -2.37
CA PHE A 111 12.50 3.50 -3.13
C PHE A 111 13.08 2.55 -4.18
N GLU A 112 13.45 1.33 -3.79
CA GLU A 112 14.05 0.35 -4.68
C GLU A 112 13.10 -0.02 -5.82
N HIS A 113 11.80 -0.17 -5.52
CA HIS A 113 10.78 -0.39 -6.54
C HIS A 113 10.75 0.73 -7.59
N LEU A 114 10.72 1.99 -7.17
CA LEU A 114 10.74 3.12 -8.10
C LEU A 114 12.06 3.19 -8.90
N ARG A 115 13.20 2.95 -8.23
CA ARG A 115 14.52 2.93 -8.85
C ARG A 115 14.63 1.85 -9.92
N GLN A 116 14.10 0.65 -9.66
CA GLN A 116 14.07 -0.46 -10.62
C GLN A 116 13.20 -0.17 -11.86
N LYS A 117 12.22 0.74 -11.75
CA LYS A 117 11.46 1.24 -12.91
C LYS A 117 12.25 2.26 -13.76
N GLY A 118 13.47 2.62 -13.36
CA GLY A 118 14.32 3.57 -14.08
C GLY A 118 14.07 5.03 -13.68
N ILE A 119 13.33 5.28 -12.60
CA ILE A 119 13.11 6.63 -12.08
C ILE A 119 14.40 7.11 -11.41
N GLN A 120 14.79 8.35 -11.73
CA GLN A 120 16.06 8.95 -11.25
C GLN A 120 15.85 10.16 -10.33
N ARG A 121 14.61 10.61 -10.15
CA ARG A 121 14.27 11.77 -9.31
C ARG A 121 13.21 11.33 -8.32
N PHE A 122 13.39 11.73 -7.07
CA PHE A 122 12.53 11.26 -5.98
C PHE A 122 11.90 12.44 -5.25
N ALA A 123 10.70 12.20 -4.75
CA ALA A 123 10.03 13.10 -3.83
C ALA A 123 9.33 12.30 -2.74
N PHE A 124 9.10 12.93 -1.60
CA PHE A 124 8.41 12.34 -0.48
C PHE A 124 7.24 13.20 -0.05
N TYR A 125 6.05 12.60 -0.03
CA TYR A 125 4.85 13.23 0.51
C TYR A 125 4.58 12.74 1.93
N GLY A 126 5.09 13.50 2.89
CA GLY A 126 5.04 13.21 4.33
C GLY A 126 3.74 13.66 4.99
N ALA A 127 3.82 13.79 6.32
CA ALA A 127 2.78 14.35 7.18
C ALA A 127 3.39 15.46 8.07
N PRO A 128 2.57 16.37 8.62
CA PRO A 128 3.03 17.33 9.62
C PRO A 128 3.65 16.61 10.83
N VAL A 129 4.76 17.14 11.33
CA VAL A 129 5.43 16.61 12.52
C VAL A 129 4.52 16.81 13.73
N ASN A 130 4.11 15.72 14.35
CA ASN A 130 3.36 15.73 15.60
C ASN A 130 3.65 14.44 16.40
N GLU A 131 3.31 14.48 17.68
CA GLU A 131 3.53 13.34 18.60
C GLU A 131 2.72 12.09 18.23
N HIS A 132 1.64 12.26 17.47
CA HIS A 132 0.73 11.17 17.09
C HIS A 132 1.18 10.42 15.82
N HIS A 133 2.16 10.94 15.08
CA HIS A 133 2.65 10.34 13.84
C HIS A 133 4.18 10.33 13.79
N ARG A 134 4.82 9.90 14.89
CA ARG A 134 6.29 9.79 14.95
C ARG A 134 6.85 8.93 13.82
N TRP A 135 6.14 7.86 13.44
CA TRP A 135 6.47 7.02 12.28
C TRP A 135 6.59 7.80 10.97
N ALA A 136 5.88 8.93 10.82
CA ALA A 136 5.98 9.76 9.62
C ALA A 136 7.35 10.46 9.52
N GLN A 137 7.90 10.88 10.68
CA GLN A 137 9.23 11.48 10.74
C GLN A 137 10.31 10.41 10.52
N GLU A 138 10.16 9.22 11.11
CA GLU A 138 11.09 8.09 10.89
C GLU A 138 11.17 7.73 9.39
N ARG A 139 10.02 7.65 8.72
CA ARG A 139 9.95 7.40 7.27
C ARG A 139 10.55 8.54 6.43
N GLU A 140 10.37 9.80 6.87
CA GLU A 140 11.00 10.96 6.23
C GLU A 140 12.53 10.95 6.38
N ASN A 141 13.04 10.60 7.57
CA ASN A 141 14.47 10.48 7.80
C ASN A 141 15.06 9.37 6.92
N ALA A 142 14.39 8.20 6.89
CA ALA A 142 14.80 7.07 6.08
C ALA A 142 14.85 7.41 4.58
N VAL A 143 13.86 8.12 4.03
CA VAL A 143 13.87 8.45 2.58
C VAL A 143 15.01 9.41 2.25
N LEU A 144 15.27 10.39 3.12
CA LEU A 144 16.36 11.35 2.93
C LEU A 144 17.73 10.66 3.02
N GLU A 145 17.90 9.74 3.96
CA GLU A 145 19.13 8.96 4.09
C GLU A 145 19.35 8.04 2.89
N ILE A 146 18.35 7.25 2.51
CA ILE A 146 18.43 6.27 1.41
C ILE A 146 18.72 6.95 0.07
N THR A 147 18.03 8.06 -0.21
CA THR A 147 18.26 8.81 -1.46
C THR A 147 19.66 9.43 -1.48
N ARG A 148 20.09 10.05 -0.37
CA ARG A 148 21.42 10.67 -0.26
C ARG A 148 22.55 9.65 -0.39
N SER A 149 22.43 8.49 0.26
CA SER A 149 23.44 7.42 0.21
C SER A 149 23.60 6.83 -1.20
N GLN A 150 22.57 6.92 -2.03
CA GLN A 150 22.59 6.48 -3.42
C GLN A 150 22.82 7.62 -4.44
N GLY A 151 23.12 8.84 -3.98
CA GLY A 151 23.45 9.97 -4.85
C GLY A 151 22.25 10.61 -5.56
N TYR A 152 21.04 10.41 -5.06
CA TYR A 152 19.83 11.03 -5.57
C TYR A 152 19.40 12.24 -4.73
N GLU A 153 18.77 13.21 -5.38
CA GLU A 153 18.06 14.30 -4.71
C GLU A 153 16.62 13.87 -4.38
N CYS A 154 16.13 14.28 -3.20
CA CYS A 154 14.77 14.03 -2.77
C CYS A 154 14.08 15.34 -2.33
N HIS A 155 12.95 15.66 -2.98
CA HIS A 155 12.11 16.79 -2.57
C HIS A 155 11.07 16.36 -1.54
N VAL A 156 11.04 16.99 -0.37
CA VAL A 156 10.10 16.64 0.71
C VAL A 156 8.98 17.66 0.81
N TYR A 157 7.74 17.18 0.94
CA TYR A 157 6.58 17.99 1.30
C TYR A 157 5.78 17.30 2.41
N ARG A 158 5.74 17.91 3.60
CA ARG A 158 5.01 17.42 4.77
C ARG A 158 3.50 17.66 4.68
N GLY A 159 3.09 18.58 3.81
CA GLY A 159 1.70 19.00 3.62
C GLY A 159 1.02 19.51 4.89
N HIS A 160 -0.31 19.47 4.88
CA HIS A 160 -1.16 19.94 5.98
C HIS A 160 -2.16 18.83 6.37
N PRO A 161 -2.75 18.92 7.59
CA PRO A 161 -3.88 18.07 7.96
C PRO A 161 -5.05 18.29 6.99
N VAL A 162 -5.55 17.20 6.44
CA VAL A 162 -6.68 17.22 5.51
C VAL A 162 -7.95 17.19 6.35
N ARG A 163 -8.63 18.33 6.45
CA ARG A 163 -9.94 18.45 7.09
C ARG A 163 -10.94 19.06 6.10
N PRO A 164 -12.26 18.86 6.27
CA PRO A 164 -13.25 19.46 5.38
C PRO A 164 -13.06 20.98 5.20
N GLU A 165 -12.70 21.68 6.28
CA GLU A 165 -12.54 23.14 6.30
C GLU A 165 -11.27 23.59 5.56
N THR A 166 -10.24 22.74 5.52
CA THR A 166 -8.95 23.06 4.90
C THR A 166 -8.77 22.45 3.51
N TRP A 167 -9.69 21.59 3.07
CA TRP A 167 -9.57 20.79 1.84
C TRP A 167 -9.10 21.61 0.64
N GLN A 168 -9.82 22.65 0.26
CA GLN A 168 -9.50 23.49 -0.90
C GLN A 168 -8.11 24.13 -0.80
N TYR A 169 -7.75 24.63 0.38
CA TYR A 169 -6.42 25.22 0.63
C TYR A 169 -5.32 24.16 0.49
N THR A 170 -5.50 23.00 1.11
CA THR A 170 -4.51 21.91 1.07
C THR A 170 -4.33 21.34 -0.33
N THR A 171 -5.41 21.21 -1.11
CA THR A 171 -5.37 20.79 -2.51
C THR A 171 -4.58 21.79 -3.37
N LYS A 172 -4.80 23.10 -3.19
CA LYS A 172 -4.07 24.13 -3.94
C LYS A 172 -2.57 24.10 -3.62
N ARG A 173 -2.20 24.02 -2.34
CA ARG A 173 -0.78 23.94 -1.92
C ARG A 173 -0.09 22.69 -2.44
N LEU A 174 -0.79 21.55 -2.42
CA LEU A 174 -0.27 20.31 -2.98
C LEU A 174 -0.09 20.43 -4.50
N ALA A 175 -1.05 21.03 -5.21
CA ALA A 175 -0.95 21.28 -6.65
C ALA A 175 0.26 22.16 -7.01
N ASP A 176 0.51 23.23 -6.26
CA ASP A 176 1.65 24.12 -6.48
C ASP A 176 2.97 23.39 -6.28
N TRP A 177 3.08 22.57 -5.23
CA TRP A 177 4.25 21.73 -5.00
C TRP A 177 4.46 20.73 -6.13
N LEU A 178 3.41 19.99 -6.53
CA LEU A 178 3.49 19.02 -7.62
C LEU A 178 3.96 19.67 -8.93
N ARG A 179 3.45 20.87 -9.28
CA ARG A 179 3.89 21.60 -10.48
C ARG A 179 5.37 22.03 -10.42
N SER A 180 5.93 22.22 -9.23
CA SER A 180 7.33 22.60 -9.04
C SER A 180 8.32 21.43 -9.19
N LEU A 181 7.83 20.18 -9.13
CA LEU A 181 8.70 19.01 -9.15
C LEU A 181 9.26 18.74 -10.57
N PRO A 182 10.54 18.36 -10.68
CA PRO A 182 11.15 18.03 -11.96
C PRO A 182 10.67 16.65 -12.48
N THR A 183 10.02 16.59 -13.64
CA THR A 183 9.49 15.34 -14.22
C THR A 183 10.47 14.64 -15.17
N PRO A 184 10.51 13.30 -15.25
CA PRO A 184 9.72 12.34 -14.47
C PRO A 184 10.23 12.20 -13.02
N VAL A 185 9.32 12.03 -12.06
CA VAL A 185 9.62 11.90 -10.62
C VAL A 185 8.84 10.74 -9.99
N GLY A 186 9.49 10.00 -9.10
CA GLY A 186 8.86 9.00 -8.25
C GLY A 186 8.55 9.58 -6.87
N ILE A 187 7.29 9.52 -6.45
CA ILE A 187 6.82 10.08 -5.20
C ILE A 187 6.46 8.95 -4.25
N ILE A 188 7.15 8.89 -3.11
CA ILE A 188 6.82 8.00 -2.00
C ILE A 188 5.92 8.77 -1.05
N ALA A 189 4.69 8.29 -0.83
CA ALA A 189 3.79 8.86 0.16
C ALA A 189 3.87 8.07 1.46
N VAL A 190 3.84 8.77 2.59
CA VAL A 190 4.01 8.16 3.92
C VAL A 190 2.88 7.18 4.30
N THR A 191 1.70 7.32 3.68
CA THR A 191 0.56 6.38 3.77
C THR A 191 -0.24 6.38 2.47
N ASP A 192 -1.03 5.34 2.25
CA ASP A 192 -1.97 5.23 1.13
C ASP A 192 -3.03 6.34 1.13
N SER A 193 -3.44 6.82 2.30
CA SER A 193 -4.36 7.95 2.41
C SER A 193 -3.78 9.24 1.79
N ARG A 194 -2.47 9.48 2.00
CA ARG A 194 -1.73 10.61 1.42
C ARG A 194 -1.47 10.40 -0.06
N ALA A 195 -1.12 9.17 -0.46
CA ALA A 195 -0.98 8.83 -1.86
C ALA A 195 -2.29 9.07 -2.65
N ARG A 196 -3.44 8.68 -2.07
CA ARG A 196 -4.76 8.93 -2.65
C ARG A 196 -5.05 10.42 -2.81
N HIS A 197 -4.77 11.23 -1.79
CA HIS A 197 -4.93 12.68 -1.89
C HIS A 197 -4.07 13.25 -3.03
N LEU A 198 -2.83 12.80 -3.16
CA LEU A 198 -1.94 13.18 -4.25
C LEU A 198 -2.51 12.79 -5.62
N LEU A 199 -2.97 11.55 -5.80
CA LEU A 199 -3.57 11.09 -7.06
C LEU A 199 -4.79 11.93 -7.46
N GLN A 200 -5.64 12.31 -6.50
CA GLN A 200 -6.80 13.18 -6.75
C GLN A 200 -6.37 14.57 -7.25
N VAL A 201 -5.31 15.14 -6.66
CA VAL A 201 -4.78 16.43 -7.11
C VAL A 201 -4.12 16.32 -8.48
N CYS A 202 -3.38 15.25 -8.76
CA CYS A 202 -2.80 14.97 -10.07
C CYS A 202 -3.87 14.90 -11.16
N ASP A 203 -4.98 14.20 -10.93
CA ASP A 203 -6.11 14.14 -11.86
C ASP A 203 -6.70 15.56 -12.10
N HIS A 204 -6.89 16.34 -11.04
CA HIS A 204 -7.43 17.70 -11.12
C HIS A 204 -6.55 18.67 -11.93
N ILE A 205 -5.22 18.56 -11.83
CA ILE A 205 -4.28 19.43 -12.55
C ILE A 205 -3.81 18.85 -13.90
N GLY A 206 -4.34 17.69 -14.31
CA GLY A 206 -3.97 17.02 -15.57
C GLY A 206 -2.55 16.45 -15.58
N MET A 207 -2.01 16.06 -14.42
CA MET A 207 -0.68 15.45 -14.33
C MET A 207 -0.76 13.95 -14.69
N LEU A 208 0.10 13.52 -15.61
CA LEU A 208 0.09 12.16 -16.14
C LEU A 208 0.74 11.18 -15.14
N ILE A 209 -0.05 10.23 -14.65
CA ILE A 209 0.41 9.10 -13.83
C ILE A 209 0.38 7.82 -14.69
N PRO A 210 1.43 6.98 -14.68
CA PRO A 210 2.73 7.12 -13.99
C PRO A 210 3.78 7.94 -14.76
N ASP A 211 3.49 8.40 -15.99
CA ASP A 211 4.51 8.81 -16.96
C ASP A 211 5.26 10.11 -16.60
N LYS A 212 4.58 11.09 -15.98
CA LYS A 212 5.25 12.28 -15.42
C LYS A 212 5.55 12.13 -13.94
N MET A 213 4.64 11.49 -13.22
CA MET A 213 4.79 11.23 -11.79
C MET A 213 4.37 9.80 -11.49
N SER A 214 5.28 9.03 -10.92
CA SER A 214 4.95 7.72 -10.36
C SER A 214 4.71 7.85 -8.87
N VAL A 215 3.72 7.15 -8.35
CA VAL A 215 3.27 7.31 -6.95
C VAL A 215 3.21 5.95 -6.29
N ILE A 216 3.88 5.80 -5.17
CA ILE A 216 3.80 4.61 -4.32
C ILE A 216 3.39 5.03 -2.90
N GLY A 217 2.46 4.30 -2.33
CA GLY A 217 2.04 4.45 -0.94
C GLY A 217 2.64 3.38 -0.04
N ILE A 218 2.18 3.38 1.21
CA ILE A 218 2.49 2.42 2.25
C ILE A 218 1.16 2.12 2.94
N ASP A 219 0.87 0.85 3.24
CA ASP A 219 -0.27 0.27 4.00
C ASP A 219 -1.07 -0.78 3.19
N ASP A 220 -1.01 -0.74 1.85
CA ASP A 220 -1.83 -1.53 0.93
C ASP A 220 -3.34 -1.51 1.26
N ASP A 221 -3.85 -0.30 1.51
CA ASP A 221 -5.26 -0.07 1.87
C ASP A 221 -6.18 -0.31 0.66
N GLU A 222 -7.11 -1.25 0.83
CA GLU A 222 -8.13 -1.58 -0.17
C GLU A 222 -9.01 -0.39 -0.52
N LEU A 223 -9.34 0.49 0.43
CA LEU A 223 -10.16 1.67 0.14
C LEU A 223 -9.43 2.63 -0.82
N ALA A 224 -8.11 2.78 -0.66
CA ALA A 224 -7.31 3.58 -1.57
C ALA A 224 -7.27 2.99 -3.00
N ARG A 225 -7.45 1.66 -3.12
CA ARG A 225 -7.50 0.95 -4.41
C ARG A 225 -8.74 1.29 -5.23
N TYR A 226 -9.91 1.45 -4.60
CA TYR A 226 -11.19 1.61 -5.30
C TYR A 226 -11.61 3.06 -5.51
N LEU A 227 -11.11 4.00 -4.71
CA LEU A 227 -11.54 5.41 -4.73
C LEU A 227 -10.74 6.30 -5.70
N SER A 228 -9.79 5.72 -6.44
CA SER A 228 -8.97 6.42 -7.45
C SER A 228 -9.14 5.75 -8.81
N ARG A 229 -9.12 6.54 -9.90
CA ARG A 229 -9.11 6.02 -11.28
C ARG A 229 -7.83 5.26 -11.59
N VAL A 230 -6.72 5.66 -10.96
CA VAL A 230 -5.42 5.01 -11.06
C VAL A 230 -5.23 4.13 -9.84
N SER A 231 -5.08 2.83 -10.05
CA SER A 231 -4.82 1.88 -8.95
C SER A 231 -3.45 2.16 -8.32
N LEU A 232 -3.44 2.37 -7.00
CA LEU A 232 -2.27 2.76 -6.23
C LEU A 232 -1.35 1.56 -5.92
N SER A 233 -0.09 1.64 -6.31
CA SER A 233 0.98 0.76 -5.82
C SER A 233 1.27 1.09 -4.37
N SER A 234 1.49 0.07 -3.55
CA SER A 234 1.74 0.28 -2.12
C SER A 234 2.68 -0.77 -1.54
N VAL A 235 3.47 -0.38 -0.54
CA VAL A 235 4.25 -1.33 0.25
C VAL A 235 3.36 -1.94 1.33
N ARG A 236 3.25 -3.27 1.30
CA ARG A 236 2.48 -4.03 2.28
C ARG A 236 3.33 -4.31 3.51
N GLN A 237 2.89 -3.76 4.64
CA GLN A 237 3.53 -3.99 5.93
C GLN A 237 3.31 -5.44 6.42
N GLY A 238 4.23 -5.95 7.25
CA GLY A 238 4.15 -7.26 7.91
C GLY A 238 3.19 -7.31 9.11
N CYS A 239 2.04 -6.64 9.03
CA CYS A 239 1.09 -6.49 10.13
C CYS A 239 0.63 -7.83 10.72
N PHE A 240 0.39 -8.83 9.86
CA PHE A 240 -0.02 -10.15 10.31
C PHE A 240 1.06 -10.79 11.21
N GLU A 241 2.31 -10.79 10.74
CA GLU A 241 3.44 -11.30 11.50
C GLU A 241 3.68 -10.50 12.80
N MET A 242 3.44 -9.19 12.78
CA MET A 242 3.51 -8.35 14.00
C MET A 242 2.52 -8.85 15.06
N GLY A 243 1.29 -9.17 14.67
CA GLY A 243 0.29 -9.75 15.57
C GLY A 243 0.72 -11.10 16.15
N VAL A 244 1.23 -11.99 15.29
CA VAL A 244 1.74 -13.32 15.71
C VAL A 244 2.89 -13.18 16.71
N GLN A 245 3.88 -12.34 16.41
CA GLN A 245 5.03 -12.14 17.29
C GLN A 245 4.67 -11.45 18.60
N ALA A 246 3.70 -10.55 18.59
CA ALA A 246 3.22 -9.90 19.81
C ALA A 246 2.51 -10.90 20.72
N ALA A 247 1.61 -11.73 20.18
CA ALA A 247 0.93 -12.77 20.92
C ALA A 247 1.93 -13.80 21.49
N LYS A 248 2.89 -14.24 20.67
CA LYS A 248 3.98 -15.13 21.11
C LYS A 248 4.83 -14.52 22.21
N THR A 249 5.10 -13.22 22.15
CA THR A 249 5.87 -12.49 23.16
C THR A 249 5.08 -12.39 24.47
N LEU A 250 3.80 -12.05 24.41
CA LEU A 250 2.94 -11.98 25.59
C LEU A 250 2.80 -13.35 26.26
N HIS A 251 2.55 -14.41 25.48
CA HIS A 251 2.47 -15.78 25.98
C HIS A 251 3.75 -16.22 26.70
N ARG A 252 4.92 -15.87 26.15
CA ARG A 252 6.21 -16.14 26.81
C ARG A 252 6.29 -15.45 28.18
N ILE A 253 5.85 -14.19 28.28
CA ILE A 253 5.88 -13.42 29.53
C ILE A 253 4.90 -14.00 30.56
N LEU A 254 3.69 -14.39 30.14
CA LEU A 254 2.68 -15.00 31.01
C LEU A 254 3.17 -16.34 31.61
N LYS A 255 4.02 -17.07 30.88
CA LYS A 255 4.69 -18.28 31.37
C LYS A 255 5.85 -18.02 32.34
N GLY A 256 6.11 -16.76 32.71
CA GLY A 256 7.18 -16.38 33.63
C GLY A 256 8.58 -16.35 33.00
N HIS A 257 8.69 -16.43 31.67
CA HIS A 257 9.97 -16.25 31.01
C HIS A 257 10.37 -14.77 30.93
N ASN A 258 11.67 -14.52 30.73
CA ASN A 258 12.21 -13.16 30.65
C ASN A 258 11.63 -12.38 29.47
N LYS A 259 11.33 -11.10 29.74
CA LYS A 259 10.91 -10.10 28.74
C LYS A 259 12.04 -9.88 27.72
N PRO A 260 11.74 -9.79 26.41
CA PRO A 260 12.76 -9.42 25.42
C PRO A 260 13.25 -7.99 25.69
N ARG A 261 14.57 -7.79 25.62
CA ARG A 261 15.22 -6.48 25.86
C ARG A 261 15.31 -5.59 24.62
N LYS A 262 15.11 -6.16 23.44
CA LYS A 262 15.17 -5.45 22.16
C LYS A 262 13.83 -5.57 21.45
N PRO A 263 13.41 -4.54 20.71
CA PRO A 263 12.24 -4.63 19.86
C PRO A 263 12.42 -5.71 18.80
N VAL A 264 11.33 -6.40 18.46
CA VAL A 264 11.28 -7.32 17.32
C VAL A 264 10.87 -6.51 16.09
N LEU A 265 11.78 -6.32 15.14
CA LEU A 265 11.50 -5.60 13.90
C LEU A 265 10.94 -6.55 12.85
N ILE A 266 9.80 -6.18 12.27
CA ILE A 266 9.12 -6.95 11.23
C ILE A 266 9.28 -6.21 9.89
N PRO A 267 9.90 -6.83 8.87
CA PRO A 267 10.06 -6.21 7.56
C PRO A 267 8.74 -6.16 6.78
N PRO A 268 8.65 -5.37 5.70
CA PRO A 268 7.52 -5.45 4.78
C PRO A 268 7.39 -6.82 4.10
N GLU A 269 6.16 -7.20 3.77
CA GLU A 269 5.87 -8.46 3.07
C GLU A 269 6.27 -8.40 1.60
N CYS A 270 5.84 -7.33 0.91
CA CYS A 270 6.10 -7.11 -0.51
C CYS A 270 5.71 -5.69 -0.93
N VAL A 271 6.06 -5.34 -2.17
CA VAL A 271 5.48 -4.19 -2.88
C VAL A 271 4.35 -4.69 -3.78
N ALA A 272 3.14 -4.24 -3.53
CA ALA A 272 2.00 -4.49 -4.39
C ALA A 272 2.06 -3.53 -5.58
N GLU A 273 2.69 -3.95 -6.68
CA GLU A 273 2.82 -3.14 -7.89
C GLU A 273 1.48 -2.96 -8.61
N ARG A 274 1.13 -1.70 -8.91
CA ARG A 274 -0.06 -1.32 -9.67
C ARG A 274 0.23 -0.18 -10.64
N GLN A 275 -0.83 0.34 -11.28
CA GLN A 275 -0.75 1.33 -12.36
C GLN A 275 0.00 2.62 -11.97
N SER A 276 -0.07 3.06 -10.71
CA SER A 276 0.57 4.32 -10.30
C SER A 276 2.10 4.30 -10.36
N THR A 277 2.72 3.12 -10.54
CA THR A 277 4.18 2.97 -10.75
C THR A 277 4.53 2.17 -12.00
N ASP A 278 3.59 1.96 -12.92
CA ASP A 278 3.84 1.31 -14.23
C ASP A 278 4.58 2.29 -15.18
N PHE A 279 5.63 2.91 -14.67
CA PHE A 279 6.44 3.84 -15.42
C PHE A 279 7.15 3.09 -16.55
N LYS A 280 6.94 3.59 -17.75
CA LYS A 280 7.68 3.18 -18.94
C LYS A 280 8.51 4.41 -19.31
N ALA A 281 9.80 4.21 -19.59
CA ALA A 281 10.72 5.28 -19.97
C ALA A 281 10.36 5.82 -21.37
N ILE A 282 9.25 6.55 -21.44
CA ILE A 282 8.70 7.19 -22.63
C ILE A 282 9.15 8.64 -22.58
N SER A 283 9.89 9.04 -23.60
CA SER A 283 10.48 10.35 -23.78
C SER A 283 9.60 11.27 -24.62
N ASP A 284 8.85 10.76 -25.60
CA ASP A 284 8.06 11.57 -26.51
C ASP A 284 6.77 12.09 -25.84
N PRO A 285 6.55 13.42 -25.78
CA PRO A 285 5.36 14.00 -25.13
C PRO A 285 4.03 13.54 -25.75
N HIS A 286 3.99 13.31 -27.06
CA HIS A 286 2.75 12.92 -27.77
C HIS A 286 2.44 11.44 -27.55
N VAL A 287 3.48 10.59 -27.52
CA VAL A 287 3.34 9.17 -27.15
C VAL A 287 2.91 9.05 -25.70
N MET A 288 3.48 9.88 -24.81
CA MET A 288 3.09 9.93 -23.40
C MET A 288 1.61 10.32 -23.22
N GLN A 289 1.14 11.35 -23.92
CA GLN A 289 -0.28 11.74 -23.91
C GLN A 289 -1.18 10.64 -24.49
N ALA A 290 -0.78 10.02 -25.60
CA ALA A 290 -1.51 8.91 -26.22
C ALA A 290 -1.65 7.73 -25.24
N MET A 291 -0.54 7.32 -24.61
CA MET A 291 -0.50 6.25 -23.62
C MET A 291 -1.39 6.52 -22.42
N HIS A 292 -1.35 7.75 -21.90
CA HIS A 292 -2.21 8.17 -20.80
C HIS A 292 -3.69 8.06 -21.18
N TYR A 293 -4.07 8.55 -22.35
CA TYR A 293 -5.44 8.47 -22.84
C TYR A 293 -5.91 7.02 -23.02
N ILE A 294 -5.05 6.16 -23.59
CA ILE A 294 -5.32 4.73 -23.78
C ILE A 294 -5.53 4.05 -22.43
N ARG A 295 -4.64 4.23 -21.45
CA ARG A 295 -4.76 3.65 -20.10
C ARG A 295 -6.09 3.99 -19.42
N GLN A 296 -6.58 5.22 -19.61
CA GLN A 296 -7.84 5.66 -18.98
C GLN A 296 -9.10 5.21 -19.75
N ASN A 297 -9.01 5.02 -21.07
CA ASN A 297 -10.19 4.88 -21.92
C ASN A 297 -10.23 3.58 -22.74
N ALA A 298 -9.20 2.74 -22.74
CA ALA A 298 -9.12 1.50 -23.54
C ALA A 298 -10.37 0.63 -23.36
N CYS A 299 -10.81 0.43 -22.12
CA CYS A 299 -11.96 -0.41 -21.78
C CYS A 299 -13.32 0.17 -22.23
N ARG A 300 -13.36 1.44 -22.65
CA ARG A 300 -14.58 2.09 -23.18
C ARG A 300 -14.79 1.84 -24.67
N GLY A 301 -13.96 0.99 -25.29
CA GLY A 301 -14.07 0.67 -26.71
C GLY A 301 -13.57 1.78 -27.64
N ILE A 302 -12.55 2.53 -27.20
CA ILE A 302 -11.97 3.61 -28.01
C ILE A 302 -11.36 3.12 -29.33
N LYS A 303 -11.37 4.00 -30.32
CA LYS A 303 -10.70 3.84 -31.63
C LYS A 303 -9.44 4.69 -31.70
N VAL A 304 -8.55 4.36 -32.64
CA VAL A 304 -7.31 5.11 -32.90
C VAL A 304 -7.59 6.59 -33.16
N ASP A 305 -8.67 6.91 -33.89
CA ASP A 305 -9.07 8.30 -34.17
C ASP A 305 -9.30 9.12 -32.89
N GLN A 306 -9.89 8.53 -31.87
CA GLN A 306 -10.12 9.24 -30.60
C GLN A 306 -8.82 9.52 -29.85
N VAL A 307 -7.80 8.68 -30.02
CA VAL A 307 -6.46 8.94 -29.48
C VAL A 307 -5.82 10.11 -30.23
N LEU A 308 -5.96 10.14 -31.55
CA LEU A 308 -5.44 11.23 -32.39
C LEU A 308 -6.09 12.57 -32.05
N ASP A 309 -7.41 12.59 -31.90
CA ASP A 309 -8.18 13.78 -31.53
C ASP A 309 -7.75 14.32 -30.16
N TYR A 310 -7.48 13.43 -29.20
CA TYR A 310 -7.02 13.82 -27.87
C TYR A 310 -5.61 14.44 -27.87
N VAL A 311 -4.70 13.86 -28.66
CA VAL A 311 -3.30 14.34 -28.73
C VAL A 311 -3.18 15.58 -29.63
N GLY A 312 -4.05 15.73 -30.62
CA GLY A 312 -4.09 16.91 -31.51
C GLY A 312 -3.03 16.91 -32.60
N VAL A 313 -2.62 15.73 -33.11
CA VAL A 313 -1.62 15.60 -34.18
C VAL A 313 -2.11 14.70 -35.33
N SER A 314 -1.47 14.81 -36.49
CA SER A 314 -1.82 13.99 -37.65
C SER A 314 -1.54 12.50 -37.41
N ARG A 315 -2.38 11.63 -38.00
CA ARG A 315 -2.28 10.17 -37.91
C ARG A 315 -0.89 9.63 -38.21
N SER A 316 -0.33 10.02 -39.35
CA SER A 316 0.98 9.52 -39.80
C SER A 316 2.11 9.91 -38.84
N ASN A 317 2.03 11.11 -38.26
CA ASN A 317 3.02 11.60 -37.31
C ASN A 317 2.95 10.80 -35.99
N LEU A 318 1.76 10.64 -35.41
CA LEU A 318 1.62 9.91 -34.15
C LEU A 318 1.97 8.43 -34.29
N GLU A 319 1.49 7.74 -35.34
CA GLU A 319 1.79 6.32 -35.56
C GLU A 319 3.29 6.08 -35.76
N HIS A 320 4.00 6.99 -36.46
CA HIS A 320 5.45 6.89 -36.60
C HIS A 320 6.15 6.99 -35.24
N ARG A 321 5.89 8.08 -34.49
CA ARG A 321 6.49 8.33 -33.17
C ARG A 321 6.17 7.20 -32.18
N PHE A 322 4.92 6.75 -32.18
CA PHE A 322 4.46 5.67 -31.31
C PHE A 322 5.16 4.35 -31.64
N LYS A 323 5.34 4.02 -32.92
CA LYS A 323 6.04 2.81 -33.34
C LYS A 323 7.55 2.89 -33.07
N GLU A 324 8.16 4.06 -33.25
CA GLU A 324 9.57 4.29 -32.94
C GLU A 324 9.87 4.08 -31.45
N GLU A 325 8.98 4.57 -30.58
CA GLU A 325 9.20 4.50 -29.14
C GLU A 325 8.67 3.22 -28.47
N ARG A 326 7.56 2.64 -28.97
CA ARG A 326 6.93 1.45 -28.38
C ARG A 326 7.19 0.15 -29.16
N GLY A 327 7.64 0.23 -30.40
CA GLY A 327 7.88 -0.91 -31.28
C GLY A 327 6.61 -1.52 -31.92
N HIS A 328 5.42 -0.98 -31.63
CA HIS A 328 4.15 -1.46 -32.18
C HIS A 328 3.16 -0.29 -32.41
N SER A 329 2.03 -0.57 -33.06
CA SER A 329 1.02 0.44 -33.39
C SER A 329 0.17 0.86 -32.18
N ILE A 330 -0.51 2.00 -32.33
CA ILE A 330 -1.50 2.50 -31.35
C ILE A 330 -2.64 1.49 -31.17
N HIS A 331 -3.11 0.90 -32.28
CA HIS A 331 -4.15 -0.12 -32.26
C HIS A 331 -3.78 -1.33 -31.39
N ASN A 332 -2.53 -1.80 -31.51
CA ASN A 332 -2.05 -2.91 -30.70
C ASN A 332 -1.96 -2.53 -29.23
N GLU A 333 -1.58 -1.30 -28.90
CA GLU A 333 -1.52 -0.88 -27.50
C GLU A 333 -2.90 -0.80 -26.84
N ILE A 334 -3.93 -0.34 -27.57
CA ILE A 334 -5.31 -0.37 -27.06
C ILE A 334 -5.72 -1.82 -26.71
N HIS A 335 -5.34 -2.79 -27.53
CA HIS A 335 -5.62 -4.21 -27.26
C HIS A 335 -4.83 -4.74 -26.07
N ASN A 336 -3.54 -4.41 -25.98
CA ASN A 336 -2.67 -4.80 -24.86
C ASN A 336 -3.21 -4.25 -23.53
N GLU A 337 -3.68 -3.01 -23.51
CA GLU A 337 -4.23 -2.39 -22.29
C GLU A 337 -5.54 -3.07 -21.86
N LYS A 338 -6.43 -3.41 -22.81
CA LYS A 338 -7.64 -4.21 -22.52
C LYS A 338 -7.29 -5.57 -21.94
N LEU A 339 -6.29 -6.25 -22.52
CA LEU A 339 -5.84 -7.56 -22.06
C LEU A 339 -5.24 -7.49 -20.65
N SER A 340 -4.37 -6.51 -20.40
CA SER A 340 -3.79 -6.24 -19.08
C SER A 340 -4.87 -6.00 -18.02
N ARG A 341 -5.92 -5.21 -18.36
CA ARG A 341 -7.06 -5.00 -17.46
C ARG A 341 -7.83 -6.29 -17.19
N ALA A 342 -8.07 -7.10 -18.21
CA ALA A 342 -8.77 -8.38 -18.06
C ALA A 342 -7.99 -9.34 -17.15
N CYS A 343 -6.66 -9.48 -17.34
CA CYS A 343 -5.81 -10.28 -16.46
C CYS A 343 -5.90 -9.80 -15.01
N LYS A 344 -5.77 -8.49 -14.77
CA LYS A 344 -5.90 -7.91 -13.42
C LYS A 344 -7.26 -8.19 -12.78
N MET A 345 -8.36 -8.13 -13.54
CA MET A 345 -9.69 -8.45 -13.01
C MET A 345 -9.85 -9.94 -12.71
N LEU A 346 -9.26 -10.81 -13.53
CA LEU A 346 -9.26 -12.26 -13.28
C LEU A 346 -8.49 -12.63 -12.01
N GLU A 347 -7.38 -11.93 -11.74
CA GLU A 347 -6.54 -12.13 -10.55
C GLU A 347 -7.18 -11.57 -9.28
N ASN A 348 -7.73 -10.35 -9.34
CA ASN A 348 -8.18 -9.62 -8.15
C ASN A 348 -9.70 -9.72 -7.86
N SER A 349 -10.47 -10.47 -8.65
CA SER A 349 -11.93 -10.57 -8.45
C SER A 349 -12.53 -11.92 -8.84
N ASP A 350 -13.62 -12.29 -8.18
CA ASP A 350 -14.46 -13.44 -8.51
C ASP A 350 -15.53 -13.17 -9.58
N GLU A 351 -15.47 -12.02 -10.26
CA GLU A 351 -16.47 -11.65 -11.27
C GLU A 351 -16.57 -12.70 -12.39
N ALA A 352 -17.77 -12.91 -12.93
CA ALA A 352 -17.96 -13.83 -14.05
C ALA A 352 -17.18 -13.38 -15.29
N THR A 353 -16.59 -14.32 -16.04
CA THR A 353 -15.80 -14.00 -17.26
C THR A 353 -16.61 -13.24 -18.31
N SER A 354 -17.91 -13.48 -18.40
CA SER A 354 -18.84 -12.71 -19.25
C SER A 354 -18.91 -11.23 -18.87
N GLN A 355 -18.91 -10.94 -17.57
CA GLN A 355 -18.95 -9.57 -17.05
C GLN A 355 -17.59 -8.88 -17.24
N ILE A 356 -16.48 -9.57 -17.00
CA ILE A 356 -15.13 -9.06 -17.26
C ILE A 356 -14.98 -8.69 -18.74
N ALA A 357 -15.44 -9.55 -19.66
CA ALA A 357 -15.39 -9.25 -21.10
C ALA A 357 -16.12 -7.94 -21.44
N LYS A 358 -17.30 -7.72 -20.84
CA LYS A 358 -18.09 -6.49 -21.02
C LYS A 358 -17.38 -5.27 -20.43
N ILE A 359 -16.85 -5.39 -19.21
CA ILE A 359 -16.15 -4.28 -18.52
C ILE A 359 -14.87 -3.88 -19.26
N CYS A 360 -14.11 -4.83 -19.77
CA CYS A 360 -12.88 -4.58 -20.54
C CYS A 360 -13.15 -4.10 -21.98
N GLY A 361 -14.41 -3.97 -22.40
CA GLY A 361 -14.77 -3.48 -23.72
C GLY A 361 -14.45 -4.46 -24.85
N TYR A 362 -14.58 -5.77 -24.58
CA TYR A 362 -14.55 -6.78 -25.62
C TYR A 362 -15.93 -6.92 -26.28
N PRO A 363 -16.01 -7.14 -27.62
CA PRO A 363 -17.29 -7.26 -28.31
C PRO A 363 -18.11 -8.48 -27.87
N SER A 364 -17.43 -9.56 -27.48
CA SER A 364 -18.06 -10.79 -27.02
C SER A 364 -17.11 -11.58 -26.13
N LEU A 365 -17.68 -12.49 -25.33
CA LEU A 365 -16.90 -13.43 -24.51
C LEU A 365 -16.01 -14.33 -25.39
N GLN A 366 -16.53 -14.78 -26.53
CA GLN A 366 -15.80 -15.62 -27.49
C GLN A 366 -14.56 -14.90 -28.02
N TYR A 367 -14.66 -13.59 -28.29
CA TYR A 367 -13.53 -12.80 -28.73
C TYR A 367 -12.46 -12.68 -27.62
N MET A 368 -12.87 -12.43 -26.37
CA MET A 368 -11.95 -12.43 -25.23
C MET A 368 -11.24 -13.79 -25.09
N TYR A 369 -11.95 -14.90 -25.24
CA TYR A 369 -11.36 -16.24 -25.23
C TYR A 369 -10.33 -16.43 -26.33
N ALA A 370 -10.62 -16.00 -27.56
CA ALA A 370 -9.68 -16.08 -28.68
C ALA A 370 -8.42 -15.26 -28.42
N VAL A 371 -8.55 -14.07 -27.82
CA VAL A 371 -7.41 -13.23 -27.43
C VAL A 371 -6.56 -13.91 -26.37
N PHE A 372 -7.16 -14.44 -25.30
CA PHE A 372 -6.43 -15.15 -24.24
C PHE A 372 -5.70 -16.38 -24.77
N LYS A 373 -6.37 -17.18 -25.61
CA LYS A 373 -5.76 -18.36 -26.22
C LYS A 373 -4.59 -18.01 -27.13
N LYS A 374 -4.68 -16.88 -27.85
CA LYS A 374 -3.57 -16.38 -28.68
C LYS A 374 -2.37 -15.88 -27.87
N HIS A 375 -2.60 -15.26 -26.72
CA HIS A 375 -1.55 -14.60 -25.93
C HIS A 375 -0.92 -15.49 -24.84
N PHE A 376 -1.71 -16.38 -24.23
CA PHE A 376 -1.29 -17.19 -23.08
C PHE A 376 -1.44 -18.69 -23.29
N ASP A 377 -1.99 -19.13 -24.43
CA ASP A 377 -2.37 -20.52 -24.69
C ASP A 377 -3.32 -21.12 -23.63
N GLN A 378 -4.09 -20.24 -22.97
CA GLN A 378 -5.01 -20.57 -21.89
C GLN A 378 -6.34 -19.85 -22.11
N THR A 379 -7.43 -20.40 -21.57
CA THR A 379 -8.70 -19.70 -21.44
C THR A 379 -8.66 -18.72 -20.26
N PRO A 380 -9.53 -17.68 -20.24
CA PRO A 380 -9.61 -16.77 -19.09
C PRO A 380 -9.86 -17.46 -17.74
N LYS A 381 -10.59 -18.59 -17.75
CA LYS A 381 -10.84 -19.39 -16.54
C LYS A 381 -9.58 -20.13 -16.10
N GLU A 382 -8.92 -20.83 -17.01
CA GLU A 382 -7.64 -21.51 -16.72
C GLU A 382 -6.57 -20.52 -16.24
N TYR A 383 -6.53 -19.31 -16.83
CA TYR A 383 -5.62 -18.25 -16.39
C TYR A 383 -5.89 -17.82 -14.94
N ARG A 384 -7.17 -17.68 -14.55
CA ARG A 384 -7.56 -17.36 -13.16
C ARG A 384 -7.13 -18.47 -12.21
N ASP A 385 -7.48 -19.70 -12.52
CA ASP A 385 -7.23 -20.86 -11.65
C ASP A 385 -5.71 -21.05 -11.45
N ALA A 386 -4.93 -20.99 -12.53
CA ALA A 386 -3.47 -21.10 -12.47
C ALA A 386 -2.79 -20.00 -11.63
N ARG A 387 -3.39 -18.80 -11.54
CA ARG A 387 -2.84 -17.70 -10.74
C ARG A 387 -3.15 -17.86 -9.25
N ARG A 388 -4.32 -18.39 -8.91
CA ARG A 388 -4.71 -18.71 -7.53
C ARG A 388 -3.85 -19.82 -6.95
N ASP A 389 -3.67 -20.91 -7.71
CA ASP A 389 -2.83 -22.04 -7.29
C ASP A 389 -1.38 -21.60 -7.01
N LYS A 390 -0.89 -20.62 -7.78
CA LYS A 390 0.46 -20.07 -7.59
C LYS A 390 0.58 -19.19 -6.36
N GLU A 391 -0.43 -18.37 -6.05
CA GLU A 391 -0.48 -17.61 -4.79
C GLU A 391 -0.53 -18.55 -3.58
N GLU A 392 -1.33 -19.63 -3.63
CA GLU A 392 -1.42 -20.62 -2.55
C GLU A 392 -0.12 -21.40 -2.34
N GLN A 393 0.60 -21.74 -3.42
CA GLN A 393 1.91 -22.38 -3.35
C GLN A 393 2.99 -21.44 -2.79
N ASP A 394 3.02 -20.18 -3.21
CA ASP A 394 3.97 -19.18 -2.69
C ASP A 394 3.70 -18.85 -1.21
N LEU A 395 2.45 -18.90 -0.76
CA LEU A 395 2.07 -18.79 0.66
C LEU A 395 2.52 -20.02 1.46
N SER A 396 2.38 -21.23 0.90
CA SER A 396 2.79 -22.48 1.57
C SER A 396 4.31 -22.63 1.68
N LEU A 397 5.06 -22.18 0.67
CA LEU A 397 6.54 -22.18 0.67
C LEU A 397 7.14 -21.17 1.64
N LYS A 398 6.42 -20.08 1.98
CA LYS A 398 6.84 -19.12 3.01
C LYS A 398 6.50 -19.56 4.43
N ALA A 399 5.57 -20.50 4.58
CA ALA A 399 5.18 -21.09 5.87
C ALA A 399 6.01 -22.32 6.25
N SER A 400 6.86 -22.82 5.34
CA SER A 400 7.78 -23.95 5.51
C SER A 400 9.19 -23.46 5.80
#